data_AF-A0A844QFY5-F1
#
_entry.id   AF-A0A844QFY5-F1
#
_cell.length_a   1.000
_cell.length_b   1.000
_cell.length_c   1.000
_cell.angle_alpha   90.00
_cell.angle_beta   90.00
_cell.angle_gamma   90.00
#
_symmetry.space_group_name_H-M   'P 1'
#
loop_
_entity.id
_entity.type
_entity.pdbx_description
1 polymer ?
#
loop_
_entity_poly.entity_id
_entity_poly.type
_entity_poly.pdbx_seq_one_letter_code
_entity_poly.pdbx_strand_id
1 'polypeptide(L)' 'MSNSNLVDLTIQVHHMTDRADLVSDTGETDDAVWLPLSQCEVLQRPNCMAVVTMPEWLAVERGLV' A
#
# COMPACT_ATOMS: atom_id res chain seq x y z
N MET A 1 -9.78 5.24 -23.03
CA MET A 1 -10.09 3.98 -22.35
C MET A 1 -9.50 4.09 -20.95
N SER A 2 -10.36 4.21 -19.95
CA SER A 2 -9.97 4.49 -18.57
C SER A 2 -9.63 3.18 -17.88
N ASN A 3 -8.37 2.73 -17.96
CA ASN A 3 -7.92 1.55 -17.21
C ASN A 3 -7.60 1.96 -15.78
N SER A 4 -8.65 2.23 -15.00
CA SER A 4 -8.57 2.26 -13.55
C SER A 4 -8.64 0.82 -13.02
N ASN A 5 -7.66 -0.01 -13.40
CA ASN A 5 -7.52 -1.33 -12.77
C ASN A 5 -7.07 -1.08 -11.34
N LEU A 6 -7.98 -1.25 -10.38
CA LEU A 6 -7.64 -1.24 -8.97
C LEU A 6 -7.11 -2.62 -8.60
N VAL A 7 -6.02 -2.66 -7.86
CA VAL A 7 -5.41 -3.86 -7.31
C VAL A 7 -5.47 -3.80 -5.79
N ASP A 8 -5.77 -4.94 -5.18
CA ASP A 8 -5.78 -5.11 -3.74
C ASP A 8 -4.50 -5.84 -3.33
N LEU A 9 -3.64 -5.16 -2.58
CA LEU A 9 -2.36 -5.69 -2.13
C LEU A 9 -2.40 -5.89 -0.62
N THR A 10 -2.03 -7.10 -0.18
CA THR A 10 -1.83 -7.35 1.25
C THR A 10 -0.41 -6.97 1.59
N ILE A 11 -0.27 -5.97 2.47
CA ILE A 11 1.01 -5.41 2.86
C ILE A 11 1.11 -5.33 4.38
N GLN A 12 2.33 -5.32 4.88
CA GLN A 12 2.61 -5.12 6.29
C GLN A 12 2.82 -3.64 6.57
N VAL A 13 2.13 -3.13 7.59
CA VAL A 13 2.24 -1.74 8.05
C VAL A 13 3.32 -1.68 9.13
N HIS A 14 4.38 -0.91 8.85
CA HIS A 14 5.48 -0.65 9.80
C HIS A 14 5.26 0.63 10.59
N HIS A 15 4.74 1.68 9.93
CA HIS A 15 4.48 2.97 10.55
C HIS A 15 3.23 3.63 9.98
N MET A 16 2.45 4.30 10.83
CA MET A 16 1.25 5.04 10.41
C MET A 16 1.40 6.52 10.70
N THR A 17 0.88 7.36 9.81
CA THR A 17 0.81 8.82 10.05
C THR A 17 -0.54 9.36 9.57
N ASP A 18 -0.84 10.62 9.90
CA ASP A 18 -2.10 11.26 9.50
C ASP A 18 -2.30 11.39 7.98
N ARG A 19 -1.24 11.18 7.17
CA ARG A 19 -1.28 11.41 5.71
C ARG A 19 -0.71 10.27 4.88
N ALA A 20 0.12 9.42 5.46
CA ALA A 20 0.77 8.32 4.75
C ALA A 20 1.13 7.18 5.70
N ASP A 21 1.09 5.95 5.20
CA ASP A 21 1.51 4.77 5.93
C ASP A 21 2.78 4.18 5.30
N LEU A 22 3.75 3.82 6.13
CA LEU A 22 4.96 3.10 5.73
C LEU A 22 4.64 1.62 5.72
N VAL A 23 4.76 1.00 4.54
CA VAL A 23 4.28 -0.34 4.29
C VAL A 23 5.25 -1.13 3.43
N SER A 24 5.27 -2.45 3.57
CA SER A 24 6.11 -3.35 2.77
C SER A 24 5.30 -4.55 2.29
N ASP A 25 5.54 -5.02 1.07
CA ASP A 25 4.98 -6.28 0.55
C ASP A 25 5.75 -7.51 1.06
N THR A 26 7.07 -7.40 1.26
CA THR A 26 7.93 -8.48 1.74
C THR A 26 7.89 -8.70 3.25
N GLY A 27 7.43 -7.69 4.00
CA GLY A 27 7.48 -7.65 5.46
C GLY A 27 8.78 -7.06 6.02
N GLU A 28 9.74 -6.73 5.16
CA GLU A 28 11.01 -6.11 5.54
C GLU A 28 10.89 -4.58 5.60
N THR A 29 11.43 -3.96 6.65
CA THR A 29 11.37 -2.49 6.81
C THR A 29 12.28 -1.77 5.81
N ASP A 30 13.34 -2.43 5.34
CA ASP A 30 14.29 -1.86 4.38
C ASP A 30 13.67 -1.63 2.99
N ASP A 31 12.71 -2.48 2.61
CA ASP A 31 11.94 -2.38 1.36
C ASP A 31 10.63 -1.59 1.54
N ALA A 32 10.41 -0.99 2.72
CA ALA A 32 9.16 -0.33 3.01
C ALA A 32 9.01 1.00 2.24
N VAL A 33 7.85 1.19 1.64
CA VAL A 33 7.47 2.36 0.85
C VAL A 33 6.39 3.17 1.55
N TRP A 34 6.43 4.48 1.38
CA TRP A 34 5.39 5.37 1.89
C TRP A 34 4.21 5.42 0.91
N LEU A 35 3.03 5.03 1.39
CA LEU A 35 1.78 5.15 0.66
C LEU A 35 0.93 6.32 1.16
N PRO A 36 0.59 7.29 0.29
CA PRO A 36 -0.29 8.38 0.67
C PRO A 36 -1.74 7.91 0.80
N LEU A 37 -2.36 8.20 1.95
CA LEU A 37 -3.75 7.85 2.24
C LEU A 37 -4.77 8.59 1.35
N SER A 38 -4.35 9.65 0.65
CA SER A 38 -5.21 10.41 -0.25
C SER A 38 -5.44 9.73 -1.61
N GLN A 39 -4.60 8.77 -1.99
CA GLN A 39 -4.65 8.09 -3.30
C GLN A 39 -4.86 6.58 -3.19
N CYS A 40 -4.93 6.05 -1.96
CA CYS A 40 -5.07 4.63 -1.69
C CYS A 40 -6.12 4.42 -0.59
N GLU A 41 -6.89 3.35 -0.67
CA GLU A 41 -7.75 2.91 0.43
C GLU A 41 -7.01 1.87 1.26
N VAL A 42 -6.85 2.11 2.56
CA VAL A 42 -6.13 1.22 3.47
C VAL A 42 -7.12 0.55 4.43
N LEU A 43 -7.26 -0.77 4.32
CA LEU A 43 -8.07 -1.61 5.22
C LEU A 43 -7.16 -2.36 6.20
N GLN A 44 -7.06 -1.84 7.41
CA GLN A 44 -6.25 -2.46 8.46
C GLN A 44 -6.82 -3.82 8.89
N ARG A 45 -5.93 -4.78 9.11
CA ARG A 45 -6.21 -6.14 9.58
C ARG A 45 -5.46 -6.40 10.89
N PRO A 46 -5.85 -7.43 11.65
CA PRO A 46 -5.07 -7.88 12.80
C PRO A 46 -3.63 -8.24 12.38
N ASN A 47 -2.69 -8.19 13.33
CA ASN A 47 -1.27 -8.54 13.14
C ASN A 47 -0.47 -7.57 12.24
N CYS A 48 -0.74 -6.26 12.32
CA CYS A 48 0.00 -5.24 11.55
C CYS A 48 -0.06 -5.42 10.03
N MET A 49 -1.03 -6.18 9.51
CA MET A 49 -1.31 -6.27 8.08
C MET A 49 -2.35 -5.24 7.68
N ALA A 50 -2.29 -4.75 6.45
CA ALA A 50 -3.34 -3.97 5.83
C ALA A 50 -3.55 -4.45 4.39
N VAL A 51 -4.78 -4.34 3.92
CA VAL A 51 -5.09 -4.49 2.50
C VAL A 51 -5.17 -3.10 1.92
N VAL A 52 -4.31 -2.80 0.96
CA VAL A 52 -4.33 -1.51 0.27
C VAL A 52 -4.87 -1.68 -1.14
N THR A 53 -5.94 -0.93 -1.41
CA THR A 53 -6.54 -0.84 -2.73
C THR A 53 -6.02 0.42 -3.40
N MET A 54 -5.35 0.26 -4.53
CA MET A 54 -4.81 1.37 -5.32
C MET A 54 -4.83 1.04 -6.82
N PRO A 55 -4.67 2.03 -7.71
CA PRO A 55 -4.50 1.75 -9.14
C PRO A 55 -3.24 0.93 -9.43
N GLU A 56 -3.33 -0.03 -10.35
CA GLU A 56 -2.24 -0.91 -10.79
C GLU A 56 -0.98 -0.13 -11.20
N TRP A 57 -1.15 0.98 -11.92
CA TRP A 57 -0.02 1.83 -12.33
C TRP A 57 0.73 2.42 -11.14
N LEU A 58 0.02 2.76 -10.04
CA LEU A 58 0.64 3.29 -8.83
C LEU A 58 1.38 2.19 -8.08
N ALA A 59 0.84 0.97 -8.05
CA ALA A 59 1.52 -0.19 -7.47
C ALA A 59 2.84 -0.48 -8.19
N VAL A 60 2.83 -0.49 -9.53
CA VAL A 60 4.04 -0.70 -10.35
C VAL A 60 5.06 0.43 -10.14
N GLU A 61 4.60 1.69 -10.11
CA GLU A 61 5.49 2.85 -9.90
C GLU A 61 6.16 2.82 -8.51
N ARG A 62 5.47 2.28 -7.50
CA ARG A 62 5.98 2.12 -6.14
C ARG A 62 6.77 0.84 -5.92
N GLY A 63 6.83 -0.07 -6.90
CA GLY A 63 7.52 -1.35 -6.79
C GLY A 63 6.83 -2.34 -5.85
N LEU A 64 5.51 -2.24 -5.71
CA LEU A 64 4.69 -3.14 -4.89
C LEU A 64 4.15 -4.36 -5.69
N VAL A 65 4.50 -4.45 -6.98
CA VAL A 65 4.17 -5.54 -7.92
C VAL A 65 5.25 -5.68 -8.99
#